data_AF-E3ZPS0-F1
#
_entry.id   AF-E3ZPS0-F1
#
_cell.length_a   1.000
_cell.length_b   1.000
_cell.length_c   1.000
_cell.angle_alpha   90.00
_cell.angle_beta   90.00
_cell.angle_gamma   90.00
#
_symmetry.space_group_name_H-M   'P 1'
#
loop_
_entity.id
_entity.type
_entity.pdbx_description
1 polymer ?
#
loop_
_entity_poly.entity_id
_entity_poly.type
_entity_poly.pdbx_seq_one_letter_code
_entity_poly.pdbx_strand_id
1 'polypeptide(L)' 'SNGVSMKNENNDKVNNPAHYTAGGIETLDYIKAKVSDYHSYAVGNIVKYVSRYEHKNGIEDLKKAQFYLNDLIKEMEQ' A
#
# COMPACT_ATOMS: atom_id res chain seq x y z
N SER A 1 8.73 37.75 -20.36
CA SER A 1 9.39 37.19 -19.17
C SER A 1 8.51 36.08 -18.65
N ASN A 2 8.88 34.83 -18.93
CA ASN A 2 8.02 33.65 -18.74
C ASN A 2 7.98 33.26 -17.26
N GLY A 3 6.76 33.20 -16.72
CA GLY A 3 6.48 32.69 -15.38
C GLY A 3 6.83 31.21 -15.26
N VAL A 4 7.59 30.88 -14.22
CA VAL A 4 7.88 29.50 -13.83
C VAL A 4 6.78 29.05 -12.87
N SER A 5 5.92 28.15 -13.34
CA SER A 5 4.93 27.43 -12.53
C SER A 5 5.65 26.36 -11.71
N MET A 6 5.70 26.53 -10.39
CA MET A 6 6.20 25.50 -9.47
C MET A 6 5.16 24.36 -9.41
N LYS A 7 5.50 23.20 -9.96
CA LYS A 7 4.75 21.95 -9.76
C LYS A 7 5.05 21.43 -8.36
N ASN A 8 4.05 21.45 -7.48
CA ASN A 8 4.07 20.70 -6.23
C ASN A 8 3.97 19.20 -6.56
N GLU A 9 5.10 18.50 -6.50
CA GLU A 9 5.13 17.04 -6.56
C GLU A 9 4.54 16.47 -5.27
N ASN A 10 3.27 16.07 -5.35
CA ASN A 10 2.58 15.31 -4.32
C ASN A 10 3.23 13.92 -4.21
N ASN A 11 4.24 13.80 -3.35
CA ASN A 11 4.77 12.52 -2.89
C ASN A 11 3.74 11.82 -2.00
N ASP A 12 2.76 11.15 -2.63
CA ASP A 12 1.84 10.27 -1.95
C ASP A 12 2.58 9.00 -1.48
N LYS A 13 3.20 9.10 -0.31
CA LYS A 13 3.93 7.99 0.34
C LYS A 13 3.04 6.79 0.67
N VAL A 14 1.72 6.94 0.57
CA VAL A 14 0.76 5.88 0.92
C VAL A 14 0.41 5.07 -0.32
N ASN A 15 0.13 5.72 -1.44
CA ASN A 15 -0.25 5.04 -2.68
C ASN A 15 0.92 4.82 -3.64
N ASN A 16 2.02 5.60 -3.52
CA ASN A 16 3.20 5.51 -4.37
C ASN A 16 4.49 5.78 -3.56
N PRO A 17 4.89 4.90 -2.62
CA PRO A 17 6.23 4.98 -2.07
C PRO A 17 7.23 4.79 -3.22
N ALA A 18 8.15 5.73 -3.42
CA ALA A 18 9.16 5.77 -4.50
C ALA A 18 10.10 4.55 -4.56
N HIS A 19 9.88 3.54 -3.72
CA HIS A 19 10.71 2.36 -3.56
C HIS A 19 10.06 1.06 -4.10
N TYR A 20 8.88 1.12 -4.74
CA TYR A 20 8.19 -0.06 -5.29
C TYR A 20 7.93 -0.03 -6.80
N THR A 21 8.26 1.07 -7.50
CA THR A 21 7.94 1.29 -8.92
C THR A 21 9.11 1.00 -9.87
N ALA A 22 10.03 0.10 -9.49
CA ALA A 22 11.06 -0.36 -10.42
C ALA A 22 10.49 -1.47 -11.33
N GLY A 23 9.84 -1.09 -12.45
CA GLY A 23 9.58 -2.00 -13.57
C GLY A 23 8.13 -2.25 -14.00
N GLY A 24 7.14 -1.51 -13.48
CA GLY A 24 5.76 -1.59 -13.96
C GLY A 24 4.98 -2.84 -13.54
N ILE A 25 5.52 -3.63 -12.61
CA ILE A 25 4.77 -4.66 -11.89
C ILE A 25 4.53 -4.12 -10.47
N GLU A 26 3.27 -4.02 -10.07
CA GLU A 26 2.93 -3.69 -8.69
C GLU A 26 3.48 -4.79 -7.78
N THR A 27 4.23 -4.40 -6.74
CA THR A 27 4.92 -5.36 -5.85
C THR A 27 3.94 -6.38 -5.24
N LEU A 28 2.68 -5.97 -5.03
CA LEU A 28 1.64 -6.84 -4.51
C LEU A 28 1.27 -7.97 -5.50
N ASP A 29 1.21 -7.69 -6.80
CA ASP A 29 0.90 -8.67 -7.83
C ASP A 29 2.00 -9.74 -7.91
N TYR A 30 3.27 -9.31 -7.78
CA TYR A 30 4.38 -10.26 -7.68
C TYR A 30 4.27 -11.14 -6.43
N ILE A 31 3.88 -10.58 -5.28
CA ILE A 31 3.65 -11.34 -4.04
C ILE A 31 2.52 -12.35 -4.23
N LYS A 32 1.37 -11.93 -4.78
CA LYS A 32 0.23 -12.81 -5.09
C LYS A 32 0.63 -13.97 -5.99
N ALA A 33 1.47 -13.72 -6.99
CA ALA A 33 1.98 -14.75 -7.90
C ALA A 33 2.97 -15.74 -7.25
N LYS A 34 3.56 -15.41 -6.10
CA LYS A 34 4.61 -16.22 -5.44
C LYS A 34 4.18 -16.83 -4.12
N VAL A 35 3.18 -16.27 -3.45
CA VAL A 35 2.69 -16.74 -2.17
C VAL A 35 1.47 -17.63 -2.41
N SER A 36 1.56 -18.89 -1.98
CA SER A 36 0.48 -19.87 -2.15
C SER A 36 -0.76 -19.54 -1.31
N ASP A 37 -0.58 -18.86 -0.17
CA ASP A 37 -1.66 -18.40 0.71
C ASP A 37 -1.57 -16.88 0.91
N TYR A 38 -2.04 -16.17 -0.12
CA TYR A 38 -2.09 -14.71 -0.09
C TYR A 38 -3.04 -14.17 0.99
N HIS A 39 -4.13 -14.89 1.29
CA HIS A 39 -5.13 -14.45 2.26
C HIS A 39 -4.52 -14.32 3.65
N SER A 40 -3.77 -15.34 4.11
CA SER A 40 -3.06 -15.27 5.39
C SER A 40 -2.00 -14.16 5.42
N TYR A 41 -1.31 -13.92 4.30
CA TYR A 41 -0.36 -12.82 4.18
C TYR A 41 -1.04 -11.44 4.34
N ALA A 42 -2.17 -11.23 3.67
CA ALA A 42 -2.95 -9.99 3.78
C ALA A 42 -3.47 -9.78 5.21
N VAL A 43 -4.07 -10.82 5.81
CA VAL A 43 -4.57 -10.79 7.21
C VAL A 43 -3.45 -10.45 8.19
N GLY A 44 -2.27 -11.06 8.04
CA GLY A 44 -1.10 -10.75 8.88
C GLY A 44 -0.67 -9.29 8.76
N ASN A 45 -0.71 -8.71 7.56
CA ASN A 45 -0.42 -7.29 7.36
C ASN A 45 -1.47 -6.38 7.99
N ILE A 46 -2.76 -6.70 7.84
CA ILE A 46 -3.87 -5.96 8.45
C ILE A 46 -3.67 -5.91 9.98
N VAL A 47 -3.50 -7.07 10.62
CA VAL A 47 -3.28 -7.16 12.08
C VAL A 47 -2.04 -6.38 12.50
N LYS A 48 -0.92 -6.54 11.77
CA LYS A 48 0.32 -5.81 12.05
C LYS A 48 0.10 -4.29 12.06
N TYR A 49 -0.58 -3.74 11.05
CA TYR A 49 -0.77 -2.29 10.96
C TYR A 49 -1.81 -1.77 11.95
N VAL A 50 -2.90 -2.48 12.17
CA VAL A 50 -3.88 -2.14 13.22
C VAL A 50 -3.26 -2.22 14.61
N SER A 51 -2.37 -3.17 14.88
CA SER A 51 -1.71 -3.22 16.20
C SER A 51 -0.72 -2.07 16.44
N ARG A 52 -0.23 -1.43 15.37
CA ARG A 52 0.86 -0.44 15.42
C ARG A 52 0.43 1.02 15.42
N TYR A 53 -0.80 1.32 15.02
CA TYR A 53 -1.16 2.70 14.67
C TYR A 53 -0.97 3.66 15.86
N GLU A 54 -1.35 3.26 17.08
CA GLU A 54 -1.28 4.13 18.25
C GLU A 54 0.14 4.51 18.66
N HIS A 55 1.12 3.66 18.37
CA HIS A 55 2.48 3.78 18.91
C HIS A 55 3.58 3.95 17.87
N LYS A 56 3.25 3.95 16.57
CA LYS A 56 4.26 4.06 15.50
C LYS A 56 3.95 5.11 14.44
N ASN A 57 3.01 4.85 13.53
CA ASN A 57 2.78 5.71 12.37
C ASN A 57 1.36 6.33 12.31
N GLY A 58 0.54 6.15 13.35
CA GLY A 58 -0.81 6.72 13.39
C GLY A 58 -1.66 6.27 12.19
N ILE A 59 -2.37 7.24 11.62
CA ILE A 59 -3.27 7.06 10.48
C ILE A 59 -2.60 6.41 9.25
N GLU A 60 -1.28 6.54 9.08
CA GLU A 60 -0.58 5.92 7.95
C GLU A 60 -0.61 4.39 8.04
N ASP A 61 -0.46 3.81 9.24
CA ASP A 61 -0.60 2.37 9.42
C ASP A 61 -2.06 1.94 9.19
N LEU A 62 -3.06 2.73 9.63
CA LEU A 62 -4.48 2.44 9.34
C LEU A 62 -4.78 2.44 7.83
N LYS A 63 -4.22 3.38 7.06
CA LYS A 63 -4.36 3.40 5.60
C LYS A 63 -3.71 2.17 4.93
N LYS A 64 -2.57 1.71 5.45
CA LYS A 64 -1.95 0.45 4.99
C LYS A 64 -2.83 -0.77 5.32
N ALA A 65 -3.42 -0.82 6.50
CA ALA A 65 -4.39 -1.87 6.85
C ALA A 65 -5.59 -1.86 5.89
N GLN A 66 -6.14 -0.67 5.62
CA GLN A 66 -7.25 -0.50 4.68
C GLN A 66 -6.87 -0.96 3.27
N PHE A 67 -5.66 -0.66 2.80
CA PHE A 67 -5.18 -1.12 1.49
C PHE A 67 -5.25 -2.65 1.37
N TYR A 68 -4.70 -3.39 2.34
CA TYR A 68 -4.76 -4.85 2.34
C TYR A 68 -6.18 -5.40 2.51
N LEU A 69 -7.02 -4.74 3.31
CA LEU A 69 -8.41 -5.14 3.50
C LEU A 69 -9.22 -4.98 2.19
N ASN A 70 -9.08 -3.84 1.52
CA ASN A 70 -9.76 -3.58 0.25
C ASN A 70 -9.30 -4.56 -0.83
N ASP A 71 -8.02 -4.89 -0.88
CA ASP A 71 -7.49 -5.86 -1.82
C ASP A 71 -8.03 -7.27 -1.54
N LEU A 72 -8.07 -7.70 -0.28
CA LEU A 72 -8.64 -8.99 0.10
C LEU A 72 -10.14 -9.09 -0.23
N ILE A 73 -10.91 -8.02 -0.02
CA ILE A 73 -12.32 -7.96 -0.44
C ILE A 73 -12.43 -8.16 -1.95
N LYS A 74 -11.61 -7.47 -2.76
CA LYS A 74 -11.62 -7.63 -4.22
C LYS A 74 -11.29 -9.06 -4.66
N GLU A 75 -10.35 -9.73 -4.00
CA GLU A 75 -10.02 -11.13 -4.31
C GLU A 75 -11.19 -12.08 -3.98
N MET A 76 -11.97 -11.78 -2.93
CA MET A 76 -13.10 -12.62 -2.50
C MET A 76 -14.39 -12.39 -3.29
N GLU A 77 -14.55 -11.22 -3.92
CA GLU A 77 -15.72 -10.88 -4.74
C GLU A 77 -15.61 -11.36 -6.20
N GLN A 78 -14.42 -11.83 -6.63
CA GLN A 78 -14.20 -12.44 -7.94
C GLN A 78 -14.70 -13.90 -7.98
#